data_AF-A0A5X9WLZ3-F1
#
_entry.id   AF-A0A5X9WLZ3-F1
#
_cell.length_a   1.000
_cell.length_b   1.000
_cell.length_c   1.000
_cell.angle_alpha   90.00
_cell.angle_beta   90.00
_cell.angle_gamma   90.00
#
_symmetry.space_group_name_H-M   'P 1'
#
loop_
_entity.id
_entity.type
_entity.pdbx_description
1 polymer ?
#
loop_
_entity_poly.entity_id
_entity_poly.type
_entity_poly.pdbx_seq_one_letter_code
_entity_poly.pdbx_strand_id
1 'polypeptide(L)'
;MKKILTLTLSSLLIIPALTHAEFKGGFADIGLHYLDWTSDTTEKTSKKSHKDDFGYLELEGGANFSWGEMYGFFDWENFYNGRHAKPGSE
;
A
#
# COMPACT_ATOMS: atom_id res chain seq x y z
N MET A 1 2.93 -42.85 -19.63
CA MET A 1 1.94 -41.92 -19.03
C MET A 1 2.05 -41.84 -17.51
N LYS A 2 1.85 -42.93 -16.74
CA LYS A 2 1.94 -42.90 -15.25
C LYS A 2 3.24 -42.31 -14.70
N LYS A 3 4.41 -42.68 -15.23
CA LYS A 3 5.72 -42.14 -14.79
C LYS A 3 5.87 -40.64 -15.05
N ILE A 4 5.38 -40.15 -16.19
CA ILE A 4 5.40 -38.71 -16.52
C ILE A 4 4.49 -37.95 -15.55
N LEU A 5 3.28 -38.47 -15.31
CA LEU A 5 2.35 -37.89 -14.36
C LEU A 5 2.92 -37.84 -12.93
N THR A 6 3.59 -38.90 -12.49
CA THR A 6 4.28 -38.94 -11.19
C THR A 6 5.41 -37.93 -11.13
N LEU A 7 6.26 -37.84 -12.15
CA LEU A 7 7.37 -36.86 -12.21
C LEU A 7 6.85 -35.42 -12.19
N THR A 8 5.80 -35.11 -12.96
CA THR A 8 5.19 -33.78 -12.97
C THR A 8 4.60 -33.42 -11.60
N LEU A 9 3.89 -34.36 -10.96
CA LEU A 9 3.31 -34.13 -9.64
C LEU A 9 4.39 -33.96 -8.56
N SER A 10 5.47 -34.74 -8.62
CA SER A 10 6.63 -34.57 -7.73
C SER A 10 7.34 -33.23 -7.93
N SER A 11 7.53 -32.79 -9.18
CA SER A 11 8.17 -31.50 -9.46
C SER A 11 7.34 -30.31 -8.95
N LEU A 12 6.01 -30.39 -9.04
CA LEU A 12 5.11 -29.34 -8.55
C LEU A 12 5.19 -29.15 -7.03
N LEU A 13 5.55 -30.20 -6.29
CA LEU A 13 5.65 -30.15 -4.83
C LEU A 13 7.04 -29.70 -4.33
N ILE A 14 8.10 -29.97 -5.08
CA ILE A 14 9.48 -29.69 -4.66
C ILE A 14 9.87 -28.22 -4.94
N ILE A 15 9.39 -27.64 -6.04
CA ILE A 15 9.74 -26.27 -6.44
C ILE A 15 9.35 -25.25 -5.34
N PRO A 16 8.11 -25.24 -4.80
CA PRO A 16 7.72 -24.28 -3.77
C PRO A 16 8.51 -24.41 -2.47
N ALA A 17 8.95 -25.62 -2.11
CA ALA A 17 9.74 -25.84 -0.90
C ALA A 17 11.14 -25.21 -0.99
N LEU A 18 11.74 -25.19 -2.18
CA LEU A 18 13.07 -24.64 -2.44
C LEU A 18 13.06 -23.15 -2.81
N THR A 19 11.94 -22.63 -3.33
CA THR A 19 11.83 -21.24 -3.81
C THR A 19 10.93 -20.37 -2.93
N HIS A 20 10.69 -20.75 -1.67
CA HIS A 20 9.89 -19.93 -0.79
C HIS A 20 10.63 -18.66 -0.37
N ALA A 21 9.87 -17.57 -0.27
CA ALA A 21 10.32 -16.33 0.29
C ALA A 21 10.43 -16.46 1.81
N GLU A 22 11.65 -16.58 2.34
CA GLU A 22 11.85 -16.60 3.79
C GLU A 22 11.55 -15.22 4.36
N PHE A 23 10.59 -15.11 5.28
CA PHE A 23 10.29 -13.87 5.98
C PHE A 23 11.37 -13.55 7.01
N LYS A 24 11.98 -12.36 6.90
CA LYS A 24 13.06 -11.90 7.78
C LYS A 24 12.57 -10.96 8.87
N GLY A 25 11.44 -10.29 8.66
CA GLY A 25 10.89 -9.33 9.60
C GLY A 25 10.04 -8.28 8.90
N GLY A 26 9.40 -7.44 9.69
CA GLY A 26 8.53 -6.39 9.17
C GLY A 26 8.02 -5.49 10.29
N PHE A 27 7.29 -4.47 9.88
CA PHE A 27 6.61 -3.55 10.76
C PHE A 27 5.21 -3.25 10.23
N ALA A 28 4.34 -2.83 11.13
CA ALA A 28 3.04 -2.27 10.80
C ALA A 28 2.68 -1.27 11.89
N ASP A 29 2.15 -0.12 11.49
CA ASP A 29 1.71 0.92 12.40
C ASP A 29 0.50 1.68 11.85
N ILE A 30 0.01 2.60 12.68
CA ILE A 30 -1.18 3.40 12.42
C ILE A 30 -0.92 4.83 12.85
N GLY A 31 -1.23 5.77 11.96
CA GLY A 31 -0.93 7.19 12.14
C GLY A 31 -2.13 8.07 11.86
N LEU A 32 -2.21 9.21 12.55
CA LEU A 32 -3.13 10.29 12.23
C LEU A 32 -2.32 11.46 11.67
N HIS A 33 -2.66 11.88 10.46
CA HIS A 33 -1.90 12.86 9.69
C HIS A 33 -2.80 13.99 9.20
N TYR A 34 -2.20 15.15 8.93
CA TYR A 34 -2.86 16.28 8.29
C TYR A 34 -1.96 16.81 7.18
N LEU A 35 -2.50 16.84 5.96
CA LEU A 35 -1.81 17.32 4.77
C LEU A 35 -2.22 18.77 4.53
N ASP A 36 -1.23 19.65 4.53
CA ASP A 36 -1.35 21.09 4.28
C ASP A 36 -0.53 21.43 3.03
N TRP A 37 -1.22 21.70 1.93
CA TRP A 37 -0.61 22.06 0.66
C TRP A 37 -0.39 23.57 0.58
N THR A 38 0.75 23.95 -0.01
CA THR A 38 0.99 25.37 -0.29
C THR A 38 -0.08 25.91 -1.25
N SER A 39 -0.47 27.18 -1.05
CA SER A 39 -1.49 27.85 -1.87
C SER A 39 -1.20 27.76 -3.38
N ASP A 40 0.07 27.83 -3.74
CA ASP A 40 0.58 27.64 -5.11
C ASP A 40 0.20 26.26 -5.69
N THR A 41 0.28 25.21 -4.89
CA THR A 41 -0.02 23.83 -5.30
C THR A 41 -1.52 23.63 -5.45
N THR A 42 -2.30 24.10 -4.48
CA THR A 42 -3.76 24.07 -4.51
C THR A 42 -4.29 24.85 -5.72
N GLU A 43 -3.75 26.05 -6.01
CA GLU A 43 -4.15 26.84 -7.17
C GLU A 43 -3.85 26.10 -8.49
N LYS A 44 -2.60 25.62 -8.66
CA LYS A 44 -2.16 24.96 -9.91
C LYS A 44 -2.89 23.64 -10.18
N THR A 45 -3.37 22.97 -9.14
CA THR A 45 -4.00 21.66 -9.25
C THR A 45 -5.52 21.67 -9.09
N SER A 46 -6.10 22.79 -8.63
CA SER A 46 -7.55 23.00 -8.40
C SER A 46 -8.50 22.48 -9.48
N LYS A 47 -8.08 22.48 -10.76
CA LYS A 47 -8.90 22.03 -11.90
C LYS A 47 -8.55 20.62 -12.41
N LYS A 48 -7.50 20.00 -11.88
CA LYS A 48 -6.90 18.76 -12.42
C LYS A 48 -6.70 17.67 -11.36
N SER A 49 -6.65 18.01 -10.08
CA SER A 49 -6.46 17.09 -8.97
C SER A 49 -7.12 17.65 -7.72
N HIS A 50 -7.53 16.77 -6.82
CA HIS A 50 -8.14 17.12 -5.53
C HIS A 50 -7.06 17.31 -4.46
N LYS A 51 -5.99 18.07 -4.77
CA LYS A 51 -4.97 18.41 -3.77
C LYS A 51 -5.46 19.59 -2.95
N ASP A 52 -6.40 19.27 -2.07
CA ASP A 52 -6.91 20.14 -1.02
C ASP A 52 -6.29 19.71 0.33
N ASP A 53 -6.46 20.54 1.35
CA ASP A 53 -5.97 20.23 2.69
C ASP A 53 -6.93 19.27 3.41
N PHE A 54 -6.40 18.20 3.99
CA PHE A 54 -7.22 17.21 4.68
C PHE A 54 -6.43 16.42 5.71
N GLY A 55 -7.14 15.97 6.75
CA GLY A 55 -6.65 14.95 7.67
C GLY A 55 -7.00 13.55 7.21
N TYR A 56 -6.16 12.59 7.55
CA TYR A 56 -6.32 11.18 7.18
C TYR A 56 -5.78 10.26 8.27
N LEU A 57 -6.33 9.05 8.31
CA LEU A 57 -5.81 7.94 9.09
C LEU A 57 -5.02 7.04 8.16
N GLU A 58 -3.74 6.84 8.45
CA GLU A 58 -2.82 6.02 7.66
C GLU A 58 -2.61 4.67 8.35
N LEU A 59 -2.62 3.60 7.56
CA LEU A 59 -2.07 2.31 7.93
C LEU A 59 -0.87 2.05 7.04
N GLU A 60 0.32 1.95 7.64
CA GLU A 60 1.55 1.65 6.90
C GLU A 60 2.23 0.40 7.42
N GLY A 61 3.02 -0.22 6.55
CA GLY A 61 3.77 -1.40 6.92
C GLY A 61 4.75 -1.86 5.86
N GLY A 62 5.72 -2.64 6.32
CA GLY A 62 6.76 -3.21 5.48
C GLY A 62 7.09 -4.64 5.89
N ALA A 63 7.50 -5.43 4.91
CA ALA A 63 7.92 -6.81 5.11
C ALA A 63 9.18 -7.10 4.29
N ASN A 64 10.16 -7.70 4.95
CA ASN A 64 11.43 -8.09 4.37
C ASN A 64 11.46 -9.60 4.19
N PHE A 65 11.84 -10.04 3.00
CA PHE A 65 12.01 -11.43 2.62
C PHE A 65 13.44 -11.71 2.15
N SER A 66 13.79 -12.99 1.98
CA SER A 66 15.09 -13.39 1.45
C SER A 66 15.41 -12.79 0.07
N TRP A 67 14.40 -12.56 -0.76
CA TRP A 67 14.55 -12.07 -2.14
C TRP A 67 14.35 -10.56 -2.28
N GLY A 68 13.82 -9.87 -1.28
CA GLY A 68 13.50 -8.46 -1.42
C GLY A 68 12.61 -7.93 -0.30
N GLU A 69 12.26 -6.66 -0.43
CA GLU A 69 11.51 -5.89 0.56
C GLU A 69 10.22 -5.39 -0.10
N MET A 70 9.14 -5.35 0.68
CA MET A 70 7.85 -4.81 0.26
C MET A 70 7.40 -3.79 1.28
N TYR A 71 6.93 -2.64 0.81
CA TYR A 71 6.37 -1.56 1.62
C TYR A 71 5.05 -1.12 1.02
N GLY A 72 4.09 -0.76 1.88
CA GLY A 72 2.81 -0.24 1.45
C GLY A 72 2.14 0.57 2.54
N PHE A 73 1.25 1.45 2.12
CA PHE A 73 0.43 2.27 2.99
C PHE A 73 -1.00 2.36 2.44
N PHE A 74 -1.95 2.69 3.29
CA PHE A 74 -3.33 2.94 2.95
C PHE A 74 -3.87 4.12 3.75
N ASP A 75 -4.35 5.13 3.04
CA ASP A 75 -4.91 6.34 3.63
C ASP A 75 -6.44 6.31 3.59
N TRP A 76 -7.06 6.39 4.77
CA TRP A 76 -8.46 6.76 4.88
C TRP A 76 -8.57 8.28 4.99
N GLU A 77 -8.69 8.91 3.84
CA GLU A 77 -8.80 10.37 3.72
C GLU A 77 -10.15 10.90 4.23
N ASN A 78 -10.10 12.06 4.89
CA ASN A 78 -11.25 12.88 5.26
C ASN A 78 -12.34 12.11 6.05
N PHE A 79 -11.93 11.15 6.88
CA PHE A 79 -12.82 10.24 7.61
C PHE A 79 -13.77 10.96 8.61
N TYR A 80 -13.49 12.23 8.93
CA TYR A 80 -14.24 13.04 9.88
C TYR A 80 -15.14 14.11 9.22
N ASN A 81 -14.95 14.45 7.94
CA ASN A 81 -15.86 15.37 7.25
C ASN A 81 -16.91 14.58 6.46
N GLY A 82 -18.16 15.04 6.50
CA GLY A 82 -19.13 14.69 5.46
C GLY A 82 -18.60 15.14 4.09
N ARG A 83 -18.90 14.38 3.03
CA ARG A 83 -18.40 14.45 1.64
C ARG A 83 -18.56 15.80 0.87
N HIS A 84 -18.55 16.94 1.56
CA HIS A 84 -18.92 18.26 1.04
C HIS A 84 -17.91 19.38 1.38
N ALA A 85 -16.69 19.05 1.82
CA ALA A 85 -15.62 20.06 1.86
C ALA A 85 -15.36 20.53 0.43
N LYS A 86 -15.44 21.84 0.19
CA LYS A 86 -15.25 22.43 -1.14
C LYS A 86 -13.74 22.51 -1.43
N PRO A 87 -13.34 22.48 -2.71
CA PRO A 87 -11.95 22.73 -3.07
C PRO A 87 -11.49 24.08 -2.52
N GLY A 88 -10.36 24.09 -1.81
CA GLY A 88 -9.77 25.29 -1.22
C GLY A 88 -10.61 26.00 -0.14
N SER A 89 -11.54 25.34 0.56
CA SER A 89 -12.19 25.96 1.73
C SER A 89 -11.57 25.49 3.04
N GLU A 90 -10.82 26.39 3.67
CA GLU A 90 -10.97 26.61 5.12
C GLU A 90 -12.46 26.84 5.49
#